data_AF-A0A1Y0G3D3-F1
#
_entry.id   AF-A0A1Y0G3D3-F1
#
_cell.length_a   1.000
_cell.length_b   1.000
_cell.length_c   1.000
_cell.angle_alpha   90.00
_cell.angle_beta   90.00
_cell.angle_gamma   90.00
#
_symmetry.space_group_name_H-M   'P 1'
#
loop_
_entity.id
_entity.type
_entity.pdbx_description
1 polymer ?
#
loop_
_entity_poly.entity_id
_entity_poly.type
_entity_poly.pdbx_seq_one_letter_code
_entity_poly.pdbx_strand_id
1 'polypeptide(L)'
;MATFGSDPNPAKAVKECSVPSGSSGGGTSSSASSNSSTSSSSSSSGGGNSGSITGASCSANGSTTVNSTIRVTSGTYDGSCRVHNGGGALGDGSQDEGQDPIFRVENGATLRNVIIGNNGADGIHVYNSGNVDNVTWQNVGEDALTIKSSGTVNVTNIEGYDAGDKFFQVNAASTLRVSNCIIRNAGKALRQNGGTTYKIDVAFDRCDLSGLNEGVFRTDSSTSVARITNSRLESGTTICIGFRSGNCTSSNITYY
;
A
#
# COMPACT_ATOMS: atom_id res chain seq x y z
N MET A 1 -33.90 -11.89 -7.17
CA MET A 1 -33.72 -10.44 -7.41
C MET A 1 -33.36 -9.81 -6.08
N ALA A 2 -32.13 -9.33 -5.93
CA ALA A 2 -31.70 -8.62 -4.74
C ALA A 2 -31.57 -7.13 -5.08
N THR A 3 -32.26 -6.31 -4.31
CA THR A 3 -32.45 -4.87 -4.54
C THR A 3 -31.20 -4.10 -4.11
N PHE A 4 -30.69 -3.23 -4.98
CA PHE A 4 -29.52 -2.39 -4.74
C PHE A 4 -29.93 -1.14 -3.93
N GLY A 5 -29.37 -1.00 -2.72
CA GLY A 5 -29.39 0.25 -1.96
C GLY A 5 -28.16 1.08 -2.32
N SER A 6 -28.38 2.31 -2.75
CA SER A 6 -27.36 3.32 -3.00
C SER A 6 -26.88 3.91 -1.67
N ASP A 7 -25.65 3.58 -1.27
CA ASP A 7 -25.00 4.18 -0.10
C ASP A 7 -24.20 5.45 -0.48
N PRO A 8 -24.11 6.44 0.43
CA PRO A 8 -23.58 7.77 0.14
C PRO A 8 -22.05 7.81 0.17
N ASN A 9 -21.49 8.58 -0.76
CA ASN A 9 -20.07 8.79 -0.99
C ASN A 9 -19.43 9.72 0.07
N PRO A 10 -18.46 9.27 0.89
CA PRO A 10 -17.71 10.16 1.76
C PRO A 10 -16.49 10.78 1.03
N ALA A 11 -16.59 12.10 0.84
CA ALA A 11 -15.58 13.14 0.59
C ALA A 11 -14.23 12.76 -0.07
N LYS A 12 -14.03 13.39 -1.23
CA LYS A 12 -12.83 13.41 -2.10
C LYS A 12 -11.64 14.09 -1.41
N ALA A 13 -10.44 13.49 -1.53
CA ALA A 13 -9.20 14.05 -1.01
C ALA A 13 -8.41 14.70 -2.15
N VAL A 14 -8.07 15.99 -1.98
CA VAL A 14 -7.43 16.86 -2.98
C VAL A 14 -5.97 16.54 -3.24
N LYS A 15 -5.58 16.54 -4.52
CA LYS A 15 -4.21 16.62 -5.04
C LYS A 15 -3.36 17.70 -4.35
N GLU A 16 -2.23 17.33 -3.73
CA GLU A 16 -1.27 18.30 -3.17
C GLU A 16 -0.33 18.85 -4.25
N CYS A 17 -0.50 20.14 -4.56
CA CYS A 17 0.47 20.94 -5.30
C CYS A 17 1.54 21.51 -4.36
N SER A 18 2.79 21.46 -4.83
CA SER A 18 4.01 22.00 -4.22
C SER A 18 3.90 23.45 -3.72
N VAL A 19 4.52 23.75 -2.57
CA VAL A 19 4.79 25.13 -2.11
C VAL A 19 6.26 25.33 -1.70
N PRO A 20 6.84 26.52 -1.95
CA PRO A 20 8.29 26.77 -1.98
C PRO A 20 8.88 27.22 -0.63
N SER A 21 10.21 27.09 -0.56
CA SER A 21 11.12 27.48 0.52
C SER A 21 11.02 28.96 0.95
N GLY A 22 10.92 29.18 2.26
CA GLY A 22 11.10 30.48 2.92
C GLY A 22 11.93 30.32 4.21
N SER A 23 13.03 31.06 4.29
CA SER A 23 14.08 31.01 5.31
C SER A 23 13.76 31.88 6.54
N SER A 24 14.26 31.49 7.73
CA SER A 24 15.16 32.28 8.61
C SER A 24 14.93 32.10 10.13
N GLY A 25 16.05 31.99 10.87
CA GLY A 25 16.24 32.76 12.12
C GLY A 25 16.34 32.00 13.45
N GLY A 26 17.57 31.94 14.02
CA GLY A 26 17.94 32.01 15.46
C GLY A 26 17.39 30.94 16.41
N GLY A 27 18.17 30.12 17.12
CA GLY A 27 19.40 30.44 17.86
C GLY A 27 19.06 30.73 19.33
N THR A 28 19.06 29.71 20.20
CA THR A 28 19.58 29.77 21.59
C THR A 28 19.49 28.42 22.30
N SER A 29 20.46 28.21 23.18
CA SER A 29 20.89 26.95 23.77
C SER A 29 20.36 26.72 25.19
N SER A 30 20.41 25.44 25.60
CA SER A 30 20.68 24.92 26.96
C SER A 30 19.62 25.18 28.05
N SER A 31 19.31 24.26 28.97
CA SER A 31 20.12 23.23 29.62
C SER A 31 19.25 22.24 30.43
N ALA A 32 19.77 21.01 30.56
CA ALA A 32 19.69 20.08 31.71
C ALA A 32 18.29 19.56 32.13
N SER A 33 18.08 18.30 32.53
CA SER A 33 18.92 17.33 33.26
C SER A 33 18.29 15.94 33.02
N SER A 34 19.06 14.88 32.77
CA SER A 34 19.40 13.80 33.73
C SER A 34 18.19 13.21 34.49
N ASN A 35 18.02 11.90 34.66
CA ASN A 35 18.97 10.79 34.70
C ASN A 35 18.18 9.47 34.68
N SER A 36 18.88 8.39 34.30
CA SER A 36 18.77 7.00 34.80
C SER A 36 17.45 6.22 34.60
N SER A 37 17.42 4.93 34.26
CA SER A 37 18.45 3.91 34.06
C SER A 37 17.75 2.58 33.74
N THR A 38 18.48 1.68 33.07
CA THR A 38 18.49 0.20 33.24
C THR A 38 17.19 -0.59 32.93
N SER A 39 17.20 -1.75 32.26
CA SER A 39 18.25 -2.72 31.92
C SER A 39 17.68 -3.85 31.03
N SER A 40 18.61 -4.53 30.33
CA SER A 40 18.65 -5.98 30.00
C SER A 40 17.48 -6.61 29.24
N SER A 41 17.60 -6.87 27.93
CA SER A 41 18.35 -7.98 27.28
C SER A 41 17.65 -9.35 27.35
N SER A 42 17.04 -9.75 26.24
CA SER A 42 16.84 -11.15 25.88
C SER A 42 17.05 -11.27 24.36
N SER A 43 18.17 -11.89 24.01
CA SER A 43 18.62 -12.24 22.67
C SER A 43 17.65 -13.22 21.99
N SER A 44 16.96 -12.77 20.93
CA SER A 44 16.24 -13.66 20.02
C SER A 44 17.16 -14.13 18.90
N SER A 45 17.25 -15.45 18.77
CA SER A 45 17.93 -16.21 17.73
C SER A 45 17.70 -15.67 16.32
N GLY A 46 18.80 -15.40 15.60
CA GLY A 46 18.79 -15.17 14.17
C GLY A 46 18.40 -16.46 13.43
N GLY A 47 17.27 -16.40 12.74
CA GLY A 47 16.79 -17.41 11.82
C GLY A 47 16.25 -16.71 10.58
N GLY A 48 17.15 -16.19 9.76
CA GLY A 48 16.82 -15.58 8.47
C GLY A 48 16.39 -16.66 7.49
N ASN A 49 15.11 -17.02 7.50
CA ASN A 49 14.52 -17.80 6.42
C ASN A 49 14.28 -16.85 5.23
N SER A 50 15.35 -16.57 4.49
CA SER A 50 15.32 -15.79 3.24
C SER A 50 14.72 -16.64 2.11
N GLY A 51 13.43 -16.96 2.21
CA GLY A 51 12.69 -17.56 1.10
C GLY A 51 12.77 -16.63 -0.12
N SER A 52 12.84 -17.21 -1.33
CA SER A 52 12.87 -16.45 -2.58
C SER A 52 11.67 -15.52 -2.70
N ILE A 53 11.89 -14.31 -3.24
CA ILE A 53 10.81 -13.39 -3.63
C ILE A 53 10.24 -13.92 -4.94
N THR A 54 8.97 -14.34 -4.94
CA THR A 54 8.30 -14.92 -6.11
C THR A 54 7.17 -14.05 -6.65
N GLY A 55 6.63 -13.13 -5.85
CA GLY A 55 5.45 -12.35 -6.25
C GLY A 55 4.18 -13.20 -6.35
N ALA A 56 3.26 -12.75 -7.20
CA ALA A 56 2.07 -13.49 -7.59
C ALA A 56 2.41 -14.62 -8.58
N SER A 57 1.55 -15.63 -8.64
CA SER A 57 1.78 -16.86 -9.41
C SER A 57 0.71 -17.13 -10.48
N CYS A 58 -0.23 -16.21 -10.64
CA CYS A 58 -1.36 -16.41 -11.55
C CYS A 58 -0.93 -16.50 -13.01
N SER A 59 -1.42 -17.54 -13.69
CA SER A 59 -1.44 -17.60 -15.15
C SER A 59 -2.84 -17.22 -15.64
N ALA A 60 -2.94 -16.24 -16.53
CA ALA A 60 -4.21 -15.67 -16.94
C ALA A 60 -5.17 -16.72 -17.54
N ASN A 61 -6.36 -16.84 -16.96
CA ASN A 61 -7.39 -17.80 -17.38
C ASN A 61 -8.63 -17.09 -17.93
N GLY A 62 -8.44 -16.35 -19.01
CA GLY A 62 -9.48 -15.52 -19.62
C GLY A 62 -9.59 -14.13 -19.02
N SER A 63 -10.49 -13.33 -19.58
CA SER A 63 -10.64 -11.90 -19.25
C SER A 63 -12.11 -11.52 -19.12
N THR A 64 -12.40 -10.50 -18.32
CA THR A 64 -13.72 -9.89 -18.17
C THR A 64 -13.61 -8.37 -18.04
N THR A 65 -14.59 -7.66 -18.58
CA THR A 65 -14.80 -6.24 -18.29
C THR A 65 -15.71 -6.12 -17.07
N VAL A 66 -15.33 -5.27 -16.13
CA VAL A 66 -16.06 -4.99 -14.89
C VAL A 66 -16.78 -3.66 -15.05
N ASN A 67 -18.10 -3.69 -15.21
CA ASN A 67 -18.92 -2.50 -15.42
C ASN A 67 -19.49 -1.92 -14.11
N SER A 68 -19.26 -2.59 -12.99
CA SER A 68 -19.66 -2.17 -11.64
C SER A 68 -18.76 -2.85 -10.62
N THR A 69 -18.36 -2.16 -9.54
CA THR A 69 -17.49 -2.71 -8.49
C THR A 69 -17.96 -4.07 -8.00
N ILE A 70 -17.04 -5.04 -7.99
CA ILE A 70 -17.29 -6.38 -7.45
C ILE A 70 -17.11 -6.31 -5.93
N ARG A 71 -18.21 -6.52 -5.19
CA ARG A 71 -18.17 -6.59 -3.74
C ARG A 71 -17.78 -7.98 -3.27
N VAL A 72 -16.64 -8.08 -2.62
CA VAL A 72 -16.17 -9.26 -1.90
C VAL A 72 -16.70 -9.15 -0.47
N THR A 73 -17.87 -9.72 -0.25
CA THR A 73 -18.49 -9.82 1.09
C THR A 73 -17.75 -10.86 1.94
N SER A 74 -18.27 -11.21 3.13
CA SER A 74 -17.66 -12.19 4.02
C SER A 74 -17.27 -13.50 3.31
N GLY A 75 -16.10 -14.06 3.62
CA GLY A 75 -15.58 -15.27 3.00
C GLY A 75 -14.48 -14.98 1.98
N THR A 76 -14.36 -15.82 0.95
CA THR A 76 -13.30 -15.73 -0.05
C THR A 76 -13.90 -15.59 -1.45
N TYR A 77 -13.49 -14.54 -2.18
CA TYR A 77 -13.63 -14.48 -3.62
C TYR A 77 -12.35 -14.99 -4.27
N ASP A 78 -12.46 -16.08 -5.02
CA ASP A 78 -11.38 -16.64 -5.83
C ASP A 78 -11.64 -16.30 -7.31
N GLY A 79 -10.81 -15.42 -7.87
CA GLY A 79 -10.95 -15.02 -9.27
C GLY A 79 -10.43 -16.05 -10.28
N SER A 80 -9.88 -17.18 -9.83
CA SER A 80 -9.36 -18.26 -10.69
C SER A 80 -8.36 -17.77 -11.75
N CYS A 81 -7.55 -16.77 -11.39
CA CYS A 81 -6.61 -16.06 -12.24
C CYS A 81 -7.22 -15.43 -13.51
N ARG A 82 -8.51 -15.06 -13.46
CA ARG A 82 -9.13 -14.26 -14.52
C ARG A 82 -8.62 -12.82 -14.49
N VAL A 83 -8.45 -12.24 -15.67
CA VAL A 83 -8.16 -10.81 -15.85
C VAL A 83 -9.46 -10.00 -15.71
N HIS A 84 -9.42 -8.95 -14.90
CA HIS A 84 -10.53 -8.03 -14.63
C HIS A 84 -10.10 -6.64 -15.10
N ASN A 85 -10.72 -6.14 -16.16
CA ASN A 85 -10.47 -4.80 -16.69
C ASN A 85 -11.62 -3.88 -16.29
N GLY A 86 -11.33 -2.68 -15.82
CA GLY A 86 -12.35 -1.65 -15.62
C GLY A 86 -13.10 -1.34 -16.92
N GLY A 87 -14.42 -1.30 -16.84
CA GLY A 87 -15.26 -0.65 -17.86
C GLY A 87 -15.34 0.85 -17.61
N GLY A 88 -15.73 1.64 -18.62
CA GLY A 88 -15.76 3.10 -18.52
C GLY A 88 -16.68 3.65 -17.41
N ALA A 89 -17.61 2.85 -16.89
CA ALA A 89 -18.43 3.21 -15.73
C ALA A 89 -17.63 3.28 -14.42
N LEU A 90 -16.49 2.59 -14.33
CA LEU A 90 -15.60 2.64 -13.17
C LEU A 90 -14.52 3.72 -13.31
N GLY A 91 -14.15 4.06 -14.53
CA GLY A 91 -13.02 4.94 -14.80
C GLY A 91 -12.19 4.42 -15.97
N ASP A 92 -11.15 5.19 -16.31
CA ASP A 92 -10.27 4.94 -17.43
C ASP A 92 -8.85 4.52 -17.01
N GLY A 93 -8.57 4.46 -15.70
CA GLY A 93 -7.27 4.14 -15.14
C GLY A 93 -6.27 5.29 -15.19
N SER A 94 -6.72 6.50 -15.51
CA SER A 94 -5.88 7.70 -15.40
C SER A 94 -5.64 8.09 -13.93
N GLN A 95 -4.92 9.19 -13.72
CA GLN A 95 -4.70 9.77 -12.39
C GLN A 95 -5.84 10.73 -11.97
N ASP A 96 -6.98 10.70 -12.67
CA ASP A 96 -8.14 11.48 -12.29
C ASP A 96 -8.79 10.90 -11.02
N GLU A 97 -9.09 11.78 -10.06
CA GLU A 97 -9.69 11.40 -8.78
C GLU A 97 -11.16 10.97 -8.92
N GLY A 98 -11.57 10.01 -8.10
CA GLY A 98 -12.98 9.63 -7.95
C GLY A 98 -13.47 8.54 -8.90
N GLN A 99 -12.55 7.80 -9.51
CA GLN A 99 -12.84 6.53 -10.15
C GLN A 99 -13.33 5.51 -9.10
N ASP A 100 -14.12 4.54 -9.53
CA ASP A 100 -14.60 3.44 -8.69
C ASP A 100 -13.60 2.26 -8.72
N PRO A 101 -13.49 1.50 -7.62
CA PRO A 101 -12.59 0.35 -7.60
C PRO A 101 -13.16 -0.81 -8.41
N ILE A 102 -12.27 -1.65 -8.94
CA ILE A 102 -12.63 -2.95 -9.54
C ILE A 102 -13.22 -3.85 -8.46
N PHE A 103 -12.57 -3.92 -7.30
CA PHE A 103 -12.99 -4.75 -6.17
C PHE A 103 -13.16 -3.93 -4.89
N ARG A 104 -14.20 -4.24 -4.14
CA ARG A 104 -14.40 -3.77 -2.77
C ARG A 104 -14.40 -4.95 -1.82
N VAL A 105 -13.35 -5.07 -1.02
CA VAL A 105 -13.16 -6.11 0.01
C VAL A 105 -13.73 -5.61 1.33
N GLU A 106 -14.81 -6.26 1.78
CA GLU A 106 -15.48 -5.92 3.04
C GLU A 106 -14.78 -6.57 4.25
N ASN A 107 -15.21 -6.21 5.45
CA ASN A 107 -14.57 -6.64 6.69
C ASN A 107 -14.49 -8.18 6.81
N GLY A 108 -13.29 -8.69 7.07
CA GLY A 108 -12.98 -10.10 7.25
C GLY A 108 -12.92 -10.91 5.94
N ALA A 109 -13.12 -10.28 4.79
CA ALA A 109 -13.15 -10.96 3.51
C ALA A 109 -11.75 -11.18 2.93
N THR A 110 -11.66 -12.14 1.99
CA THR A 110 -10.43 -12.47 1.26
C THR A 110 -10.68 -12.38 -0.23
N LEU A 111 -9.83 -11.63 -0.93
CA LEU A 111 -9.75 -11.62 -2.37
C LEU A 111 -8.50 -12.37 -2.79
N ARG A 112 -8.63 -13.36 -3.69
CA ARG A 112 -7.47 -14.09 -4.18
C ARG A 112 -7.50 -14.49 -5.65
N ASN A 113 -6.31 -14.77 -6.18
CA ASN A 113 -6.10 -15.30 -7.53
C ASN A 113 -6.76 -14.39 -8.59
N VAL A 114 -6.43 -13.11 -8.57
CA VAL A 114 -7.02 -12.09 -9.45
C VAL A 114 -5.93 -11.41 -10.25
N ILE A 115 -6.20 -11.14 -11.52
CA ILE A 115 -5.37 -10.24 -12.31
C ILE A 115 -6.20 -8.99 -12.61
N ILE A 116 -5.72 -7.82 -12.22
CA ILE A 116 -6.24 -6.52 -12.65
C ILE A 116 -5.53 -6.18 -13.96
N GLY A 117 -6.32 -5.95 -15.01
CA GLY A 117 -5.81 -5.74 -16.36
C GLY A 117 -5.31 -4.32 -16.62
N ASN A 118 -5.27 -3.91 -17.89
CA ASN A 118 -4.68 -2.64 -18.30
C ASN A 118 -5.49 -1.41 -17.88
N ASN A 119 -6.82 -1.56 -17.70
CA ASN A 119 -7.61 -0.53 -17.04
C ASN A 119 -7.80 -0.94 -15.58
N GLY A 120 -6.94 -0.41 -14.71
CA GLY A 120 -6.98 -0.65 -13.27
C GLY A 120 -8.06 0.13 -12.52
N ALA A 121 -8.68 1.16 -13.14
CA ALA A 121 -9.58 2.12 -12.47
C ALA A 121 -8.99 2.59 -11.12
N ASP A 122 -9.76 2.59 -10.03
CA ASP A 122 -9.26 2.83 -8.66
C ASP A 122 -8.94 1.51 -7.91
N GLY A 123 -8.46 0.52 -8.64
CA GLY A 123 -7.87 -0.71 -8.11
C GLY A 123 -8.78 -1.49 -7.16
N ILE A 124 -8.28 -1.74 -5.95
CA ILE A 124 -8.94 -2.55 -4.91
C ILE A 124 -9.14 -1.72 -3.66
N HIS A 125 -10.37 -1.59 -3.18
CA HIS A 125 -10.64 -0.95 -1.89
C HIS A 125 -10.84 -1.98 -0.79
N VAL A 126 -10.17 -1.81 0.35
CA VAL A 126 -10.36 -2.63 1.54
C VAL A 126 -11.03 -1.82 2.64
N TYR A 127 -12.12 -2.36 3.18
CA TYR A 127 -12.89 -1.74 4.26
C TYR A 127 -12.74 -2.57 5.54
N ASN A 128 -12.12 -1.97 6.55
CA ASN A 128 -11.77 -2.55 7.85
C ASN A 128 -10.66 -3.58 7.72
N SER A 129 -10.84 -4.79 8.25
CA SER A 129 -9.86 -5.86 8.11
C SER A 129 -10.13 -6.69 6.85
N GLY A 130 -9.09 -7.18 6.18
CA GLY A 130 -9.27 -7.97 4.96
C GLY A 130 -7.95 -8.58 4.47
N ASN A 131 -8.06 -9.53 3.55
CA ASN A 131 -6.91 -10.21 2.95
C ASN A 131 -6.93 -10.08 1.43
N VAL A 132 -5.77 -9.83 0.84
CA VAL A 132 -5.55 -9.82 -0.60
C VAL A 132 -4.37 -10.74 -0.90
N ASP A 133 -4.59 -11.79 -1.67
CA ASP A 133 -3.58 -12.83 -1.90
C ASP A 133 -3.47 -13.21 -3.38
N ASN A 134 -2.26 -13.36 -3.90
CA ASN A 134 -2.03 -13.82 -5.27
C ASN A 134 -2.73 -12.90 -6.30
N VAL A 135 -2.42 -11.61 -6.23
CA VAL A 135 -3.00 -10.58 -7.11
C VAL A 135 -1.93 -9.89 -7.95
N THR A 136 -2.18 -9.79 -9.26
CA THR A 136 -1.33 -9.07 -10.21
C THR A 136 -2.05 -7.84 -10.73
N TRP A 137 -1.40 -6.68 -10.71
CA TRP A 137 -1.86 -5.47 -11.43
C TRP A 137 -0.99 -5.27 -12.67
N GLN A 138 -1.52 -5.57 -13.85
CA GLN A 138 -0.76 -5.44 -15.11
C GLN A 138 -0.44 -3.98 -15.44
N ASN A 139 -1.36 -3.07 -15.13
CA ASN A 139 -1.16 -1.63 -15.16
C ASN A 139 -1.99 -1.03 -14.03
N VAL A 140 -1.33 -0.36 -13.09
CA VAL A 140 -2.03 0.31 -11.99
C VAL A 140 -2.77 1.53 -12.55
N GLY A 141 -4.03 1.71 -12.13
CA GLY A 141 -4.83 2.86 -12.52
C GLY A 141 -4.49 4.11 -11.69
N GLU A 142 -5.46 4.63 -10.94
CA GLU A 142 -5.19 5.74 -10.00
C GLU A 142 -4.29 5.26 -8.86
N ASP A 143 -4.79 4.28 -8.09
CA ASP A 143 -4.09 3.54 -7.04
C ASP A 143 -4.27 2.01 -7.26
N ALA A 144 -3.33 1.17 -6.78
CA ALA A 144 -3.45 -0.28 -6.90
C ALA A 144 -4.39 -0.85 -5.83
N LEU A 145 -4.18 -0.42 -4.58
CA LEU A 145 -5.01 -0.80 -3.43
C LEU A 145 -5.12 0.34 -2.42
N THR A 146 -6.36 0.60 -1.99
CA THR A 146 -6.70 1.67 -1.06
C THR A 146 -7.39 1.13 0.20
N ILE A 147 -6.81 1.41 1.38
CA ILE A 147 -7.45 1.10 2.67
C ILE A 147 -8.41 2.24 3.03
N LYS A 148 -9.72 1.99 2.97
CA LYS A 148 -10.76 3.02 3.12
C LYS A 148 -11.27 3.18 4.55
N SER A 149 -11.12 2.18 5.42
CA SER A 149 -11.51 2.27 6.84
C SER A 149 -10.58 1.48 7.76
N SER A 150 -10.64 1.78 9.05
CA SER A 150 -9.66 1.29 10.03
C SER A 150 -9.73 -0.22 10.24
N GLY A 151 -8.58 -0.89 10.22
CA GLY A 151 -8.50 -2.34 10.43
C GLY A 151 -7.11 -2.91 10.16
N THR A 152 -7.04 -4.24 10.08
CA THR A 152 -5.81 -4.96 9.72
C THR A 152 -5.93 -5.57 8.33
N VAL A 153 -5.06 -5.14 7.41
CA VAL A 153 -5.03 -5.61 6.03
C VAL A 153 -3.77 -6.45 5.81
N ASN A 154 -3.96 -7.67 5.31
CA ASN A 154 -2.85 -8.54 4.90
C ASN A 154 -2.82 -8.64 3.38
N VAL A 155 -1.67 -8.37 2.79
CA VAL A 155 -1.44 -8.46 1.35
C VAL A 155 -0.29 -9.42 1.11
N THR A 156 -0.51 -10.49 0.35
CA THR A 156 0.49 -11.53 0.12
C THR A 156 0.59 -11.93 -1.34
N ASN A 157 1.80 -12.28 -1.80
CA ASN A 157 2.03 -12.82 -3.14
C ASN A 157 1.49 -11.88 -4.23
N ILE A 158 1.99 -10.66 -4.31
CA ILE A 158 1.49 -9.68 -5.27
C ILE A 158 2.54 -9.23 -6.27
N GLU A 159 2.09 -8.86 -7.45
CA GLU A 159 2.88 -8.10 -8.41
C GLU A 159 2.11 -6.89 -8.89
N GLY A 160 2.78 -5.78 -9.16
CA GLY A 160 2.17 -4.77 -10.00
C GLY A 160 3.13 -3.77 -10.61
N TYR A 161 2.64 -3.15 -11.67
CA TYR A 161 3.44 -2.42 -12.64
C TYR A 161 2.79 -1.07 -12.97
N ASP A 162 3.62 -0.07 -13.22
CA ASP A 162 3.27 1.20 -13.85
C ASP A 162 2.24 2.06 -13.07
N ALA A 163 2.46 2.23 -11.76
CA ALA A 163 1.66 3.15 -10.94
C ALA A 163 2.08 4.61 -11.14
N GLY A 164 1.20 5.43 -11.71
CA GLY A 164 1.48 6.85 -11.99
C GLY A 164 1.90 7.67 -10.77
N ASP A 165 1.35 7.37 -9.59
CA ASP A 165 1.75 7.98 -8.31
C ASP A 165 1.91 6.94 -7.19
N LYS A 166 0.83 6.40 -6.61
CA LYS A 166 0.92 5.53 -5.42
C LYS A 166 0.45 4.12 -5.73
N PHE A 167 1.17 3.12 -5.24
CA PHE A 167 0.72 1.73 -5.33
C PHE A 167 -0.29 1.43 -4.22
N PHE A 168 0.11 1.59 -2.96
CA PHE A 168 -0.78 1.50 -1.80
C PHE A 168 -1.16 2.88 -1.26
N GLN A 169 -2.46 3.15 -1.17
CA GLN A 169 -2.99 4.32 -0.50
C GLN A 169 -3.65 3.92 0.83
N VAL A 170 -3.27 4.60 1.91
CA VAL A 170 -3.83 4.34 3.25
C VAL A 170 -4.61 5.56 3.70
N ASN A 171 -5.95 5.46 3.67
CA ASN A 171 -6.87 6.55 4.01
C ASN A 171 -7.43 6.47 5.44
N ALA A 172 -7.08 5.43 6.19
CA ALA A 172 -7.51 5.26 7.57
C ALA A 172 -6.42 4.62 8.44
N ALA A 173 -6.51 4.85 9.75
CA ALA A 173 -5.63 4.23 10.74
C ALA A 173 -5.66 2.69 10.59
N SER A 174 -4.53 2.08 10.29
CA SER A 174 -4.51 0.66 9.91
C SER A 174 -3.20 -0.01 10.26
N THR A 175 -3.29 -1.34 10.43
CA THR A 175 -2.12 -2.22 10.35
C THR A 175 -2.10 -2.82 8.96
N LEU A 176 -1.01 -2.61 8.22
CA LEU A 176 -0.80 -3.21 6.90
C LEU A 176 0.40 -4.15 6.96
N ARG A 177 0.20 -5.40 6.55
CA ARG A 177 1.24 -6.41 6.40
C ARG A 177 1.31 -6.84 4.95
N VAL A 178 2.39 -6.50 4.28
CA VAL A 178 2.67 -6.90 2.90
C VAL A 178 3.79 -7.92 2.91
N SER A 179 3.62 -9.06 2.24
CA SER A 179 4.73 -9.99 2.06
C SER A 179 4.77 -10.63 0.69
N ASN A 180 5.97 -10.97 0.23
CA ASN A 180 6.20 -11.56 -1.10
C ASN A 180 5.64 -10.68 -2.22
N CYS A 181 6.22 -9.49 -2.39
CA CYS A 181 5.71 -8.49 -3.32
C CYS A 181 6.72 -8.10 -4.40
N ILE A 182 6.25 -7.85 -5.62
CA ILE A 182 7.04 -7.26 -6.71
C ILE A 182 6.33 -5.98 -7.14
N ILE A 183 7.00 -4.84 -7.03
CA ILE A 183 6.46 -3.56 -7.49
C ILE A 183 7.47 -2.92 -8.44
N ARG A 184 7.00 -2.51 -9.61
CA ARG A 184 7.81 -1.89 -10.66
C ARG A 184 7.17 -0.59 -11.10
N ASN A 185 8.00 0.44 -11.30
CA ASN A 185 7.60 1.72 -11.90
C ASN A 185 6.43 2.36 -11.15
N ALA A 186 6.69 2.88 -9.96
CA ALA A 186 5.69 3.59 -9.16
C ALA A 186 6.24 4.94 -8.69
N GLY A 187 5.40 5.93 -8.42
CA GLY A 187 5.86 7.11 -7.67
C GLY A 187 6.32 6.71 -6.27
N LYS A 188 5.43 6.05 -5.52
CA LYS A 188 5.66 5.53 -4.17
C LYS A 188 5.07 4.14 -4.04
N ALA A 189 5.72 3.27 -3.25
CA ALA A 189 5.09 1.99 -2.92
C ALA A 189 3.91 2.17 -1.95
N LEU A 190 4.00 3.11 -0.99
CA LEU A 190 2.91 3.40 -0.07
C LEU A 190 2.86 4.88 0.34
N ARG A 191 1.64 5.41 0.36
CA ARG A 191 1.32 6.74 0.89
C ARG A 191 0.24 6.64 1.98
N GLN A 192 0.54 7.13 3.17
CA GLN A 192 -0.50 7.56 4.10
C GLN A 192 -1.17 8.80 3.53
N ASN A 193 -2.50 8.93 3.62
CA ASN A 193 -3.21 10.11 3.16
C ASN A 193 -2.57 11.42 3.64
N GLY A 194 -2.35 12.36 2.71
CA GLY A 194 -1.56 13.56 2.93
C GLY A 194 -2.13 14.45 4.02
N GLY A 195 -1.25 15.04 4.83
CA GLY A 195 -1.61 15.94 5.93
C GLY A 195 -2.31 15.27 7.12
N THR A 196 -2.59 13.97 7.05
CA THR A 196 -3.24 13.25 8.15
C THR A 196 -2.25 12.82 9.23
N THR A 197 -2.72 12.81 10.48
CA THR A 197 -1.87 12.54 11.66
C THR A 197 -2.25 11.26 12.40
N TYR A 198 -3.23 10.51 11.90
CA TYR A 198 -3.53 9.20 12.48
C TYR A 198 -2.34 8.26 12.30
N LYS A 199 -2.29 7.22 13.14
CA LYS A 199 -1.22 6.22 13.11
C LYS A 199 -1.52 5.13 12.09
N ILE A 200 -0.51 4.79 11.30
CA ILE A 200 -0.45 3.52 10.57
C ILE A 200 0.72 2.68 11.08
N ASP A 201 0.59 1.36 11.01
CA ASP A 201 1.66 0.39 11.27
C ASP A 201 1.85 -0.50 10.04
N VAL A 202 2.91 -0.25 9.29
CA VAL A 202 3.18 -0.89 8.00
C VAL A 202 4.38 -1.81 8.09
N ALA A 203 4.28 -2.98 7.48
CA ALA A 203 5.41 -3.89 7.33
C ALA A 203 5.45 -4.50 5.93
N PHE A 204 6.56 -4.34 5.24
CA PHE A 204 6.85 -5.04 3.98
C PHE A 204 7.92 -6.09 4.25
N ASP A 205 7.68 -7.32 3.82
CA ASP A 205 8.62 -8.43 3.98
C ASP A 205 8.81 -9.17 2.66
N ARG A 206 10.06 -9.47 2.29
CA ARG A 206 10.36 -10.20 1.03
C ARG A 206 9.76 -9.52 -0.18
N CYS A 207 10.10 -8.25 -0.36
CA CYS A 207 9.64 -7.45 -1.49
C CYS A 207 10.79 -7.10 -2.42
N ASP A 208 10.52 -7.09 -3.72
CA ASP A 208 11.45 -6.66 -4.75
C ASP A 208 10.86 -5.38 -5.37
N LEU A 209 11.49 -4.23 -5.14
CA LEU A 209 10.97 -2.91 -5.54
C LEU A 209 11.97 -2.18 -6.45
N SER A 210 11.54 -1.73 -7.61
CA SER A 210 12.35 -0.88 -8.49
C SER A 210 11.50 0.10 -9.31
N GLY A 211 12.13 1.12 -9.87
CA GLY A 211 11.48 2.19 -10.58
C GLY A 211 10.63 3.06 -9.66
N LEU A 212 11.04 3.25 -8.41
CA LEU A 212 10.33 4.14 -7.47
C LEU A 212 10.82 5.58 -7.65
N ASN A 213 9.95 6.49 -8.12
CA ASN A 213 10.34 7.88 -8.38
C ASN A 213 10.58 8.70 -7.09
N GLU A 214 9.96 8.29 -5.98
CA GLU A 214 10.04 9.02 -4.72
C GLU A 214 10.54 8.14 -3.57
N GLY A 215 9.88 7.02 -3.29
CA GLY A 215 10.33 6.11 -2.24
C GLY A 215 9.35 5.01 -1.84
N VAL A 216 9.74 4.21 -0.86
CA VAL A 216 8.92 3.08 -0.40
C VAL A 216 7.75 3.56 0.44
N PHE A 217 8.01 4.28 1.54
CA PHE A 217 6.98 4.73 2.48
C PHE A 217 6.98 6.26 2.61
N ARG A 218 5.79 6.87 2.51
CA ARG A 218 5.58 8.29 2.83
C ARG A 218 4.42 8.52 3.81
N THR A 219 4.68 9.33 4.84
CA THR A 219 3.68 9.80 5.81
C THR A 219 3.96 11.24 6.21
N ASP A 220 2.94 11.93 6.74
CA ASP A 220 3.09 13.22 7.45
C ASP A 220 2.79 13.08 8.96
N SER A 221 2.49 11.86 9.42
CA SER A 221 2.17 11.57 10.81
C SER A 221 3.43 11.26 11.61
N SER A 222 3.61 11.96 12.72
CA SER A 222 4.72 11.74 13.66
C SER A 222 4.59 10.43 14.47
N THR A 223 3.45 9.75 14.39
CA THR A 223 3.15 8.54 15.16
C THR A 223 3.13 7.25 14.32
N SER A 224 3.10 7.40 13.00
CA SER A 224 3.12 6.27 12.07
C SER A 224 4.47 5.55 12.11
N VAL A 225 4.43 4.24 11.91
CA VAL A 225 5.59 3.35 11.91
C VAL A 225 5.62 2.49 10.66
N ALA A 226 6.82 2.22 10.15
CA ALA A 226 7.02 1.37 8.99
C ALA A 226 8.28 0.49 9.16
N ARG A 227 8.23 -0.71 8.59
CA ARG A 227 9.40 -1.57 8.45
C ARG A 227 9.45 -2.23 7.08
N ILE A 228 10.66 -2.38 6.54
CA ILE A 228 10.91 -3.24 5.37
C ILE A 228 12.02 -4.25 5.67
N THR A 229 11.76 -5.53 5.42
CA THR A 229 12.69 -6.62 5.75
C THR A 229 12.87 -7.60 4.61
N ASN A 230 14.06 -8.20 4.51
CA ASN A 230 14.36 -9.31 3.58
C ASN A 230 14.07 -8.98 2.11
N SER A 231 14.30 -7.72 1.72
CA SER A 231 13.81 -7.15 0.47
C SER A 231 14.94 -6.73 -0.46
N ARG A 232 14.64 -6.64 -1.74
CA ARG A 232 15.54 -6.13 -2.78
C ARG A 232 15.03 -4.78 -3.27
N LEU A 233 15.93 -3.80 -3.40
CA LEU A 233 15.58 -2.46 -3.85
C LEU A 233 16.53 -2.02 -4.96
N GLU A 234 16.03 -1.29 -5.96
CA GLU A 234 16.90 -0.58 -6.90
C GLU A 234 17.78 0.44 -6.16
N SER A 235 19.04 0.52 -6.56
CA SER A 235 20.03 1.46 -6.04
C SER A 235 19.52 2.90 -6.08
N GLY A 236 19.64 3.61 -4.96
CA GLY A 236 19.13 4.98 -4.81
C GLY A 236 17.70 5.09 -4.29
N THR A 237 16.97 3.98 -4.12
CA THR A 237 15.62 3.99 -3.54
C THR A 237 15.61 4.55 -2.11
N THR A 238 14.84 5.61 -1.89
CA THR A 238 14.57 6.14 -0.55
C THR A 238 13.51 5.29 0.16
N ILE A 239 13.79 4.79 1.36
CA ILE A 239 12.84 3.92 2.09
C ILE A 239 11.81 4.72 2.88
N CYS A 240 12.25 5.76 3.61
CA CYS A 240 11.45 6.41 4.64
C CYS A 240 11.33 7.92 4.36
N ILE A 241 10.11 8.42 4.17
CA ILE A 241 9.84 9.85 3.96
C ILE A 241 8.80 10.33 4.98
N GLY A 242 9.15 11.38 5.74
CA GLY A 242 8.27 12.05 6.70
C GLY A 242 8.03 11.32 8.04
N PHE A 243 8.69 10.17 8.25
CA PHE A 243 8.64 9.48 9.54
C PHE A 243 9.50 10.19 10.60
N ARG A 244 9.00 10.19 11.86
CA ARG A 244 9.82 10.54 13.02
C ARG A 244 11.04 9.59 13.12
N SER A 245 12.18 10.12 13.56
CA SER A 245 13.38 9.32 13.80
C SER A 245 13.07 8.09 14.67
N GLY A 246 13.50 6.91 14.21
CA GLY A 246 13.25 5.62 14.84
C GLY A 246 11.93 4.92 14.47
N ASN A 247 10.99 5.62 13.81
CA ASN A 247 9.70 5.02 13.45
C ASN A 247 9.70 4.27 12.12
N CYS A 248 10.73 4.46 11.29
CA CYS A 248 10.88 3.74 10.03
C CYS A 248 12.21 2.99 10.01
N THR A 249 12.15 1.69 9.74
CA THR A 249 13.31 0.79 9.86
C THR A 249 13.45 -0.11 8.63
N SER A 250 14.68 -0.51 8.34
CA SER A 250 14.97 -1.50 7.30
C SER A 250 16.03 -2.49 7.78
N SER A 251 15.93 -3.74 7.35
CA SER A 251 16.93 -4.78 7.68
C SER A 251 16.97 -5.87 6.62
N ASN A 252 18.15 -6.46 6.40
CA ASN A 252 18.36 -7.47 5.36
C ASN A 252 17.88 -6.98 3.97
N ILE A 253 18.38 -5.80 3.56
CA ILE A 253 18.08 -5.20 2.27
C ILE A 253 19.25 -5.44 1.32
N THR A 254 18.95 -5.94 0.12
CA THR A 254 19.91 -6.05 -0.97
C THR A 254 19.61 -4.98 -2.02
N TYR A 255 20.53 -4.06 -2.23
CA TYR A 255 20.43 -3.12 -3.34
C TYR A 255 20.99 -3.73 -4.62
N TYR A 256 20.39 -3.41 -5.77
CA TYR A 256 20.86 -3.85 -7.08
C TYR A 256 20.76 -2.75 -8.13
#